data_AF-A0A2M7PVP9-F1
#
_entry.id   AF-A0A2M7PVP9-F1
#
_cell.length_a   1.000
_cell.length_b   1.000
_cell.length_c   1.000
_cell.angle_alpha   90.00
_cell.angle_beta   90.00
_cell.angle_gamma   90.00
#
_symmetry.space_group_name_H-M   'P 1'
#
loop_
_entity.id
_entity.type
_entity.pdbx_description
1 polymer ?
#
loop_
_entity_poly.entity_id
_entity_poly.type
_entity_poly.pdbx_seq_one_letter_code
_entity_poly.pdbx_strand_id
1 'polypeptide(L)'
;MLEILASLCIELLIKLIDNHLKTKIMKIFNTTLFIFLFMLLVTPAKNAAGQEYTRDSLVMGPGYANDLFYSFANGLVKEEPRKNWDIAFYTPRFSVGIMINQGAGVNLYTYPNGDTSAWATVDTNGLNSWKSMNN
;
A
#
# COMPACT_ATOMS: atom_id res chain seq x y z
N MET A 1 -77.57 25.96 -33.19
CA MET A 1 -76.21 26.34 -33.63
C MET A 1 -75.27 26.57 -32.44
N LEU A 2 -75.66 27.40 -31.47
CA LEU A 2 -74.83 27.71 -30.28
C LEU A 2 -74.59 26.50 -29.36
N GLU A 3 -75.59 25.64 -29.15
CA GLU A 3 -75.46 24.44 -28.31
C GLU A 3 -74.49 23.39 -28.87
N ILE A 4 -74.48 23.21 -30.20
CA ILE A 4 -73.56 22.30 -30.89
C ILE A 4 -72.11 22.81 -30.74
N LEU A 5 -71.90 24.12 -30.86
CA LEU A 5 -70.60 24.76 -30.64
C LEU A 5 -70.12 24.61 -29.18
N ALA A 6 -71.03 24.76 -28.20
CA ALA A 6 -70.72 24.55 -26.80
C ALA A 6 -70.34 23.08 -26.50
N SER A 7 -71.09 22.12 -27.04
CA SER A 7 -70.78 20.68 -26.91
C SER A 7 -69.42 20.33 -27.51
N LEU A 8 -69.11 20.85 -28.71
CA LEU A 8 -67.83 20.62 -29.36
C LEU A 8 -66.66 21.25 -28.58
N CYS A 9 -66.86 22.43 -28.00
CA CYS A 9 -65.88 23.07 -27.12
C CYS A 9 -65.63 22.26 -25.85
N ILE A 10 -66.66 21.70 -25.23
CA ILE A 10 -66.53 20.86 -24.02
C ILE A 10 -65.79 19.57 -24.36
N GLU A 11 -66.11 18.90 -25.46
CA GLU A 11 -65.40 17.69 -25.90
C GLU A 11 -63.91 17.97 -26.20
N LEU A 12 -63.63 19.10 -26.85
CA LEU A 12 -62.26 19.51 -27.13
C LEU A 12 -61.49 19.81 -25.84
N LEU A 13 -62.14 20.46 -24.87
CA LEU A 13 -61.56 20.77 -23.57
C LEU A 13 -61.25 19.49 -22.77
N ILE A 14 -62.16 18.52 -22.76
CA ILE A 14 -61.94 17.21 -22.11
C ILE A 14 -60.75 16.50 -22.75
N LYS A 15 -60.70 16.42 -24.09
CA LYS A 15 -59.57 15.80 -24.81
C LYS A 15 -58.24 16.51 -24.53
N LEU A 16 -58.24 17.83 -24.42
CA LEU A 16 -57.05 18.61 -24.07
C LEU A 16 -56.57 18.31 -22.65
N ILE A 17 -57.50 18.22 -21.69
CA ILE A 17 -57.20 17.87 -20.28
C ILE A 17 -56.64 16.45 -20.18
N ASP A 18 -57.28 15.48 -20.83
CA ASP A 18 -56.85 14.07 -20.81
C ASP A 18 -55.46 13.88 -21.43
N ASN A 19 -55.19 14.55 -22.55
CA ASN A 19 -53.88 14.50 -23.18
C ASN A 19 -52.78 15.16 -22.31
N HIS A 20 -53.10 16.29 -21.69
CA HIS A 20 -52.19 16.94 -20.75
C HIS A 20 -51.92 16.07 -19.51
N LEU A 21 -52.94 15.38 -18.99
CA LEU A 21 -52.79 14.47 -17.86
C LEU A 21 -51.95 13.24 -18.23
N LYS A 22 -52.23 12.61 -19.38
CA LYS A 22 -51.49 11.45 -19.90
C LYS A 22 -50.01 11.75 -20.13
N THR A 23 -49.70 12.92 -20.69
CA THR A 23 -48.30 13.33 -20.92
C THR A 23 -47.56 13.61 -19.62
N LYS A 24 -48.21 14.19 -18.60
CA LYS A 24 -47.60 14.37 -17.26
C LYS A 24 -47.35 13.03 -16.56
N ILE A 25 -48.32 12.12 -16.56
CA ILE A 25 -48.18 10.79 -15.94
C ILE A 25 -47.06 10.00 -16.59
N MET A 26 -46.97 10.00 -17.93
CA MET A 26 -45.90 9.30 -18.66
C MET A 26 -44.51 9.87 -18.36
N LYS A 27 -44.38 11.20 -18.21
CA LYS A 27 -43.12 11.83 -17.80
C LYS A 27 -42.72 11.41 -16.39
N ILE A 28 -43.66 11.46 -15.44
CA ILE A 28 -43.40 11.06 -14.05
C ILE A 28 -42.96 9.59 -14.00
N PHE A 29 -43.69 8.69 -14.67
CA PHE A 29 -43.36 7.27 -14.73
C PHE A 29 -41.95 7.04 -15.30
N ASN A 30 -41.61 7.66 -16.43
CA ASN A 30 -40.29 7.53 -17.05
C ASN A 30 -39.17 8.11 -16.18
N THR A 31 -39.40 9.24 -15.51
CA THR A 31 -38.42 9.82 -14.58
C THR A 31 -38.22 8.93 -13.36
N THR A 32 -39.29 8.38 -12.78
CA THR A 32 -39.18 7.46 -11.64
C THR A 32 -38.49 6.15 -12.03
N LEU A 33 -38.80 5.62 -13.22
CA LEU A 33 -38.18 4.41 -13.75
C LEU A 33 -36.68 4.63 -14.00
N PHE A 34 -36.31 5.80 -14.56
CA PHE A 34 -34.92 6.16 -14.80
C PHE A 34 -34.12 6.31 -13.50
N ILE A 35 -34.69 6.97 -12.48
CA ILE A 35 -34.06 7.09 -11.16
C ILE A 35 -33.85 5.70 -10.52
N PHE A 36 -34.87 4.84 -10.58
CA PHE A 36 -34.78 3.49 -10.03
C PHE A 36 -33.72 2.65 -10.74
N LEU A 37 -33.64 2.73 -12.08
CA LEU A 37 -32.65 2.02 -12.87
C LEU A 37 -31.23 2.55 -12.60
N PHE A 38 -31.07 3.86 -12.46
CA PHE A 38 -29.79 4.48 -12.10
C PHE A 38 -29.33 4.03 -10.70
N MET A 39 -30.24 3.97 -9.73
CA MET A 39 -29.93 3.54 -8.37
C MET A 39 -29.52 2.06 -8.30
N LEU A 40 -30.06 1.20 -9.19
CA LEU A 40 -29.66 -0.20 -9.37
C LEU A 40 -28.24 -0.34 -9.96
N LEU A 41 -27.81 0.61 -10.79
CA LEU A 41 -26.48 0.63 -11.40
C LEU A 41 -25.40 1.21 -10.46
N VAL A 42 -25.79 2.06 -9.50
CA VAL A 42 -24.90 2.65 -8.48
C VAL A 42 -24.95 1.82 -7.19
N THR A 43 -24.70 0.52 -7.28
CA THR A 43 -24.24 -0.20 -6.09
C THR A 43 -22.83 0.27 -5.77
N PRO A 44 -22.51 0.75 -4.55
CA PRO A 44 -21.12 0.95 -4.18
C PRO A 44 -20.42 -0.39 -4.34
N ALA A 45 -19.35 -0.43 -5.14
CA ALA A 45 -18.51 -1.62 -5.25
C ALA A 45 -18.10 -2.02 -3.82
N LYS A 46 -18.67 -3.09 -3.28
CA LYS A 46 -18.29 -3.66 -1.97
C LYS A 46 -16.89 -4.30 -1.98
N ASN A 47 -16.04 -3.91 -2.93
CA ASN A 47 -14.69 -4.40 -3.10
C ASN A 47 -13.70 -3.23 -3.13
N ALA A 48 -13.85 -2.28 -2.21
CA ALA A 48 -12.65 -1.70 -1.58
C ALA A 48 -12.15 -2.74 -0.56
N ALA A 49 -11.71 -3.91 -1.05
CA ALA A 49 -10.88 -4.78 -0.24
C ALA A 49 -9.57 -4.00 -0.03
N GLY A 50 -9.46 -3.30 1.10
CA GLY A 50 -8.18 -2.80 1.54
C GLY A 50 -7.18 -3.95 1.52
N GLN A 51 -5.94 -3.66 1.15
CA GLN A 51 -4.87 -4.66 1.10
C GLN A 51 -4.85 -5.43 2.44
N GLU A 52 -5.08 -6.74 2.38
CA GLU A 52 -5.04 -7.59 3.58
C GLU A 52 -3.60 -7.61 4.09
N TYR A 53 -3.37 -7.10 5.29
CA TYR A 53 -2.05 -7.10 5.91
C TYR A 53 -1.96 -8.28 6.88
N THR A 54 -0.96 -9.13 6.68
CA THR A 54 -0.63 -10.19 7.63
C THR A 54 0.14 -9.55 8.80
N ARG A 55 -0.38 -9.68 10.02
CA ARG A 55 0.39 -9.30 11.22
C ARG A 55 1.39 -10.40 11.54
N ASP A 56 2.63 -10.01 11.77
CA ASP A 56 3.64 -10.85 12.40
C ASP A 56 4.23 -10.11 13.62
N SER A 57 4.75 -10.86 14.58
CA SER A 57 5.36 -10.35 15.80
C SER A 57 6.71 -10.99 16.03
N LEU A 58 7.73 -10.15 16.22
CA LEU A 58 9.11 -10.55 16.43
C LEU A 58 9.58 -10.11 17.82
N VAL A 59 10.18 -11.03 18.59
CA VAL A 59 10.63 -10.78 19.97
C VAL A 59 12.14 -10.96 20.06
N MET A 60 12.88 -9.87 20.25
CA MET A 60 14.37 -9.87 20.29
C MET A 60 14.95 -10.21 21.66
N GLY A 61 14.10 -10.51 22.64
CA GLY A 61 14.47 -10.72 24.03
C GLY A 61 14.84 -9.42 24.79
N PRO A 62 15.01 -9.50 26.12
CA PRO A 62 15.36 -8.37 26.95
C PRO A 62 16.68 -7.72 26.51
N GLY A 63 16.69 -6.39 26.42
CA GLY A 63 17.90 -5.65 26.02
C GLY A 63 18.43 -5.99 24.62
N TYR A 64 17.56 -6.49 23.73
CA TYR A 64 17.92 -6.95 22.39
C TYR A 64 18.99 -8.05 22.38
N ALA A 65 18.75 -9.09 23.18
CA ALA A 65 19.66 -10.22 23.32
C ALA A 65 19.94 -10.94 21.99
N ASN A 66 18.97 -10.96 21.07
CA ASN A 66 19.04 -11.66 19.79
C ASN A 66 18.74 -10.73 18.61
N ASP A 67 19.42 -10.97 17.49
CA ASP A 67 19.10 -10.41 16.19
C ASP A 67 18.24 -11.39 15.39
N LEU A 68 17.22 -10.85 14.72
CA LEU A 68 16.21 -11.62 14.01
C LEU A 68 16.30 -11.36 12.51
N PHE A 69 16.58 -12.40 11.73
CA PHE A 69 16.62 -12.35 10.27
C PHE A 69 15.27 -12.76 9.72
N TYR A 70 14.54 -11.79 9.18
CA TYR A 70 13.17 -11.97 8.70
C TYR A 70 13.08 -11.90 7.17
N SER A 71 12.25 -12.75 6.58
CA SER A 71 11.92 -12.78 5.16
C SER A 71 10.42 -12.61 4.98
N PHE A 72 9.99 -11.70 4.09
CA PHE A 72 8.57 -11.57 3.77
C PHE A 72 7.98 -12.82 3.12
N ALA A 73 8.80 -13.64 2.46
CA ALA A 73 8.34 -14.90 1.87
C ALA A 73 8.30 -16.06 2.88
N ASN A 74 9.22 -16.05 3.86
CA ASN A 74 9.47 -17.22 4.72
C ASN A 74 9.26 -16.97 6.22
N GLY A 75 8.86 -15.76 6.62
CA GLY A 75 8.77 -15.36 8.03
C GLY A 75 10.15 -15.22 8.69
N LEU A 76 10.23 -15.53 9.99
CA LEU A 76 11.49 -15.59 10.73
C LEU A 76 12.38 -16.72 10.19
N VAL A 77 13.52 -16.36 9.59
CA VAL A 77 14.48 -17.30 9.01
C VAL A 77 15.51 -17.75 10.03
N LYS A 78 15.96 -16.82 10.89
CA LYS A 78 17.00 -17.10 11.89
C LYS A 78 16.88 -16.16 13.08
N GLU A 79 17.12 -16.71 14.26
CA GLU A 79 17.42 -15.97 15.48
C GLU A 79 18.88 -16.27 15.85
N GLU A 80 19.67 -15.22 16.12
CA GLU A 80 21.07 -15.35 16.50
C GLU A 80 21.35 -14.46 17.71
N PRO A 81 21.99 -14.95 18.78
CA PRO A 81 22.52 -14.09 19.84
C PRO A 81 23.32 -12.93 19.25
N ARG A 82 23.00 -11.70 19.64
CA ARG A 82 23.64 -10.51 19.07
C ARG A 82 25.17 -10.53 19.22
N LYS A 83 25.69 -11.23 20.23
CA LYS A 83 27.12 -11.36 20.51
C LYS A 83 27.84 -12.42 19.67
N ASN A 84 27.13 -13.21 18.86
CA ASN A 84 27.71 -14.32 18.11
C ASN A 84 28.22 -13.95 16.72
N TRP A 85 28.05 -12.70 16.27
CA TRP A 85 28.48 -12.30 14.94
C TRP A 85 29.06 -10.88 14.92
N ASP A 86 30.15 -10.71 14.16
CA ASP A 86 30.79 -9.41 13.96
C ASP A 86 30.64 -8.90 12.51
N ILE A 87 30.68 -9.82 11.55
CA ILE A 87 30.67 -9.52 10.10
C ILE A 87 29.67 -10.44 9.40
N ALA A 88 28.90 -9.88 8.47
CA ALA A 88 28.01 -10.60 7.57
C ALA A 88 28.29 -10.21 6.11
N PHE A 89 28.04 -11.16 5.19
CA PHE A 89 28.17 -10.96 3.76
C PHE A 89 26.80 -11.08 3.10
N TYR A 90 26.49 -10.19 2.17
CA TYR A 90 25.33 -10.34 1.30
C TYR A 90 25.77 -10.29 -0.16
N THR A 91 25.29 -11.26 -0.95
CA THR A 91 25.68 -11.44 -2.36
C THR A 91 24.47 -11.69 -3.27
N PRO A 92 23.46 -10.79 -3.32
CA PRO A 92 22.44 -10.86 -4.35
C PRO A 92 23.07 -10.78 -5.76
N ARG A 93 22.33 -11.23 -6.79
CA ARG A 93 22.84 -11.48 -8.15
C ARG A 93 23.62 -10.31 -8.79
N PHE A 94 23.34 -9.07 -8.39
CA PHE A 94 23.98 -7.86 -8.92
C PHE A 94 24.47 -6.89 -7.83
N SER A 95 24.62 -7.36 -6.59
CA SER A 95 25.18 -6.54 -5.51
C SER A 95 25.95 -7.42 -4.54
N VAL A 96 27.07 -6.89 -4.04
CA VAL A 96 27.84 -7.50 -2.97
C VAL A 96 28.08 -6.46 -1.92
N GLY A 97 28.01 -6.85 -0.66
CA GLY A 97 28.45 -6.00 0.43
C GLY A 97 28.77 -6.77 1.70
N ILE A 98 29.42 -6.05 2.58
CA ILE A 98 29.83 -6.50 3.91
C ILE A 98 29.07 -5.63 4.90
N MET A 99 28.49 -6.26 5.91
CA MET A 99 27.80 -5.60 7.01
C MET A 99 28.56 -5.92 8.30
N ILE A 100 28.67 -4.94 9.20
CA ILE A 100 29.28 -5.13 10.52
C ILE A 100 28.25 -5.02 11.64
N ASN A 101 28.49 -5.66 12.77
CA ASN A 101 27.60 -5.58 13.92
C ASN A 101 27.84 -4.30 14.76
N GLN A 102 27.49 -3.13 14.22
CA GLN A 102 27.65 -1.86 14.95
C GLN A 102 26.83 -1.83 16.25
N GLY A 103 25.69 -2.53 16.28
CA GLY A 103 24.85 -2.66 17.47
C GLY A 103 25.49 -3.45 18.61
N ALA A 104 26.49 -4.29 18.31
CA ALA A 104 27.32 -4.99 19.30
C ALA A 104 28.65 -4.28 19.61
N GLY A 105 28.88 -3.10 19.02
CA GLY A 105 30.11 -2.31 19.22
C GLY A 105 31.25 -2.65 18.26
N VAL A 106 30.98 -3.39 17.17
CA VAL A 106 31.96 -3.65 16.13
C VAL A 106 32.19 -2.38 15.31
N ASN A 107 33.47 -1.99 15.18
CA ASN A 107 33.89 -0.83 14.40
C ASN A 107 34.69 -1.27 13.18
N LEU A 108 34.48 -0.61 12.05
CA LEU A 108 35.22 -0.85 10.81
C LEU A 108 35.99 0.40 10.42
N TYR A 109 37.22 0.21 9.94
CA TYR A 109 38.09 1.29 9.51
C TYR A 109 38.71 0.97 8.15
N THR A 110 38.92 1.99 7.34
CA THR A 110 39.76 1.86 6.14
C THR A 110 41.23 1.88 6.55
N TYR A 111 41.99 0.85 6.20
CA TYR A 111 43.43 0.81 6.41
C TYR A 111 44.13 1.87 5.55
N PRO A 112 44.85 2.85 6.14
CA PRO A 112 45.39 3.97 5.37
C PRO A 112 46.78 3.70 4.77
N ASN A 113 47.50 2.67 5.25
CA ASN A 113 48.92 2.49 4.97
C ASN A 113 49.21 1.50 3.81
N GLY A 114 48.19 1.10 3.04
CA GLY A 114 48.36 0.22 1.87
C GLY A 114 47.07 -0.42 1.40
N ASP A 115 47.17 -1.20 0.32
CA ASP A 115 46.08 -2.02 -0.25
C ASP A 115 46.25 -3.50 0.15
N THR A 116 45.68 -4.42 -0.63
CA THR A 116 45.80 -5.86 -0.38
C THR A 116 47.23 -6.40 -0.43
N SER A 117 48.17 -5.69 -1.06
CA SER A 117 49.59 -6.06 -1.05
C SER A 117 50.24 -5.92 0.34
N ALA A 118 49.65 -5.11 1.24
CA ALA A 118 50.17 -4.85 2.57
C ALA A 118 49.63 -5.80 3.67
N TRP A 119 48.87 -6.85 3.31
CA TRP A 119 48.25 -7.76 4.29
C TRP A 119 49.24 -8.42 5.25
N ALA A 120 50.44 -8.76 4.77
CA ALA A 120 51.47 -9.39 5.59
C ALA A 120 52.06 -8.45 6.67
N THR A 121 51.86 -7.14 6.52
CA THR A 121 52.45 -6.10 7.37
C THR A 121 51.38 -5.20 7.99
N VAL A 122 50.11 -5.60 7.96
CA VAL A 122 49.02 -4.83 8.56
C VAL A 122 49.20 -4.79 10.08
N ASP A 123 49.07 -3.62 10.69
CA ASP A 123 49.05 -3.43 12.14
C ASP A 123 47.92 -2.48 12.54
N THR A 124 47.65 -2.33 13.83
CA THR A 124 46.60 -1.44 14.36
C THR A 124 47.15 -0.11 14.90
N ASN A 125 48.38 0.26 14.56
CA ASN A 125 48.98 1.48 15.06
C ASN A 125 48.28 2.71 14.48
N GLY A 126 47.89 3.64 15.35
CA GLY A 126 47.16 4.85 14.95
C GLY A 126 45.70 4.63 14.56
N LEU A 127 45.09 3.50 14.91
CA LEU A 127 43.70 3.17 14.57
C LEU A 127 42.68 4.26 14.99
N ASN A 128 42.98 5.03 16.04
CA ASN A 128 42.18 6.19 16.47
C ASN A 128 42.09 7.34 15.44
N SER A 129 42.99 7.37 14.47
CA SER A 129 43.04 8.36 13.37
C SER A 129 42.54 7.82 12.04
N TRP A 130 42.26 6.51 11.95
CA TRP A 130 41.82 5.88 10.71
C TRP A 130 40.39 6.28 10.37
N LYS A 131 40.06 6.26 9.07
CA LYS A 131 38.71 6.59 8.61
C LYS A 131 37.73 5.48 9.01
N SER A 132 36.78 5.81 9.89
CA SER A 132 35.68 4.92 10.28
C SER A 132 34.71 4.70 9.12
N MET A 133 34.17 3.48 9.04
CA MET A 133 33.15 3.05 8.08
C MET A 133 31.93 2.56 8.86
N ASN A 134 30.74 2.88 8.36
CA ASN A 134 29.46 2.51 8.95
C ASN A 134 28.60 1.79 7.90
N ASN A 135 27.62 1.00 8.35
CA ASN A 135 26.62 0.37 7.48
C ASN A 135 25.66 1.39 6.87
#